data_AF-A0A958RNU1-F1
#
_entry.id   AF-A0A958RNU1-F1
#
_cell.length_a   1.000
_cell.length_b   1.000
_cell.length_c   1.000
_cell.angle_alpha   90.00
_cell.angle_beta   90.00
_cell.angle_gamma   90.00
#
_symmetry.space_group_name_H-M   'P 1'
#
loop_
_entity.id
_entity.type
_entity.pdbx_description
1 polymer ?
#
loop_
_entity_poly.entity_id
_entity_poly.type
_entity_poly.pdbx_seq_one_letter_code
_entity_poly.pdbx_strand_id
1 'polypeptide(L)'
;MISRIFLCVFCFFVSLNTLAKDEKFQQKVLQAQKAVWLCHILRQKSEDKLITQMKFKTLKTPVFMVPSEEGMRPLVRLLVEFNEPGWKLFVGNKVPVRSTSDPNIYTVHAYLNSRISEVTFVAQNEDGEKKVETVYLFAPEAREYKITSPFDSVAFSLGYGNIIYEQTSYGIFNGKNLLIGVNYLSPEKGNKWGILADFQISFFTFQSEPEYLNPQVYEADAQLTYKVKLFSSPLWRSRLMAGVSTVGMYSHGADFGFSNLYGPSLSLRSEYYQSRNFSYSFEFTYATYDKISLTEDRAFKVKPAINFNLSNLRKMNLELAYSNHTFVSGFEEVVLELLGLNLGLSF
;
A
#
# COMPACT_ATOMS: atom_id res chain seq x y z
N MET A 1 8.09 45.77 46.36
CA MET A 1 6.70 45.42 45.97
C MET A 1 6.54 45.09 44.47
N ILE A 2 7.42 45.58 43.58
CA ILE A 2 7.35 45.36 42.11
C ILE A 2 7.77 43.94 41.67
N SER A 3 8.60 43.24 42.47
CA SER A 3 9.11 41.89 42.13
C SER A 3 8.07 40.75 42.20
N ARG A 4 7.00 40.88 43.00
CA ARG A 4 5.97 39.83 43.12
C ARG A 4 4.90 39.87 42.01
N ILE A 5 4.72 41.01 41.35
CA ILE A 5 3.73 41.16 40.27
C ILE A 5 4.27 40.54 38.97
N PHE A 6 5.58 40.66 38.70
CA PHE A 6 6.21 40.09 37.51
C PHE A 6 6.19 38.55 37.48
N LEU A 7 6.32 37.90 38.66
CA LEU A 7 6.28 36.44 38.75
C LEU A 7 4.86 35.88 38.51
N CYS A 8 3.81 36.60 38.93
CA CYS A 8 2.43 36.19 38.68
C CYS A 8 2.03 36.34 37.19
N VAL A 9 2.49 37.39 36.50
CA VAL A 9 2.18 37.59 35.07
C VAL A 9 2.90 36.53 34.21
N PHE A 10 4.14 36.17 34.55
CA PHE A 10 4.89 35.16 33.81
C PHE A 10 4.32 33.74 33.99
N CYS A 11 3.88 33.37 35.19
CA CYS A 11 3.19 32.09 35.42
C CYS A 11 1.82 32.02 34.72
N PHE A 12 1.10 33.14 34.61
CA PHE A 12 -0.18 33.20 33.89
C PHE A 12 0.01 33.03 32.37
N PHE A 13 1.05 33.63 31.78
CA PHE A 13 1.37 33.49 30.36
C PHE A 13 1.90 32.11 29.96
N VAL A 14 2.65 31.44 30.85
CA VAL A 14 3.08 30.05 30.62
C VAL A 14 1.89 29.09 30.71
N SER A 15 0.98 29.29 31.67
CA SER A 15 -0.25 28.49 31.82
C SER A 15 -1.20 28.63 30.62
N LEU A 16 -1.44 29.87 30.16
CA LEU A 16 -2.27 30.17 28.97
C LEU A 16 -1.70 29.57 27.68
N ASN A 17 -0.37 29.57 27.51
CA ASN A 17 0.25 28.96 26.33
C ASN A 17 0.18 27.42 26.31
N THR A 18 0.20 26.76 27.47
CA THR A 18 -0.07 25.32 27.56
C THR A 18 -1.54 25.00 27.28
N LEU A 19 -2.48 25.77 27.84
CA LEU A 19 -3.92 25.61 27.63
C LEU A 19 -4.33 25.87 26.18
N ALA A 20 -3.81 26.92 25.54
CA ALA A 20 -4.10 27.24 24.13
C ALA A 20 -3.51 26.23 23.15
N LYS A 21 -2.37 25.60 23.49
CA LYS A 21 -1.83 24.45 22.73
C LYS A 21 -2.71 23.22 22.86
N ASP A 22 -3.30 23.00 24.03
CA ASP A 22 -4.22 21.89 24.28
C ASP A 22 -5.55 22.11 23.53
N GLU A 23 -6.15 23.30 23.54
CA GLU A 23 -7.39 23.58 22.80
C GLU A 23 -7.24 23.42 21.27
N LYS A 24 -6.14 23.92 20.69
CA LYS A 24 -5.84 23.72 19.27
C LYS A 24 -5.58 22.24 18.94
N PHE A 25 -5.01 21.49 19.88
CA PHE A 25 -4.82 20.05 19.73
C PHE A 25 -6.16 19.30 19.83
N GLN A 26 -7.01 19.63 20.80
CA GLN A 26 -8.35 19.06 20.97
C GLN A 26 -9.25 19.35 19.75
N GLN A 27 -9.20 20.57 19.19
CA GLN A 27 -9.90 20.92 17.95
C GLN A 27 -9.40 20.10 16.74
N LYS A 28 -8.08 19.88 16.63
CA LYS A 28 -7.52 19.02 15.57
C LYS A 28 -7.90 17.55 15.73
N VAL A 29 -8.02 17.06 16.97
CA VAL A 29 -8.49 15.70 17.29
C VAL A 29 -9.98 15.56 16.94
N LEU A 30 -10.79 16.60 17.16
CA LEU A 30 -12.21 16.61 16.80
C LEU A 30 -12.46 16.61 15.28
N GLN A 31 -11.52 17.15 14.49
CA GLN A 31 -11.58 17.12 13.02
C GLN A 31 -11.03 15.82 12.39
N ALA A 32 -10.48 14.91 13.20
CA ALA A 32 -9.93 13.64 12.70
C ALA A 32 -11.04 12.73 12.16
N GLN A 33 -11.01 12.42 10.86
CA GLN A 33 -11.82 11.37 10.26
C GLN A 33 -11.58 10.06 11.02
N LYS A 34 -12.66 9.48 11.55
CA LYS A 34 -12.65 8.25 12.35
C LYS A 34 -12.34 7.05 11.44
N ALA A 35 -11.08 6.85 11.09
CA ALA A 35 -10.63 5.61 10.48
C ALA A 35 -10.93 4.46 11.46
N VAL A 36 -11.60 3.40 11.00
CA VAL A 36 -11.94 2.24 11.83
C VAL A 36 -10.71 1.34 11.99
N TRP A 37 -9.59 1.89 12.45
CA TRP A 37 -8.41 1.11 12.82
C TRP A 37 -8.35 1.01 14.33
N LEU A 38 -7.97 -0.18 14.80
CA LEU A 38 -7.80 -0.46 16.21
C LEU A 38 -6.31 -0.64 16.50
N CYS A 39 -5.87 0.04 17.56
CA CYS A 39 -4.59 -0.19 18.19
C CYS A 39 -4.79 -1.11 19.40
N HIS A 40 -3.99 -2.18 19.45
CA HIS A 40 -3.90 -3.07 20.59
C HIS A 40 -2.79 -2.60 21.52
N ILE A 41 -3.11 -2.48 22.81
CA ILE A 41 -2.16 -2.11 23.85
C ILE A 41 -1.61 -3.40 24.46
N LEU A 42 -0.30 -3.59 24.35
CA LEU A 42 0.41 -4.76 24.85
C LEU A 42 1.39 -4.33 25.94
N ARG A 43 1.22 -4.88 27.14
CA ARG A 43 2.13 -4.68 28.28
C ARG A 43 3.13 -5.83 28.36
N GLN A 44 4.31 -5.58 28.89
CA GLN A 44 5.25 -6.65 29.23
C GLN A 44 4.69 -7.51 30.37
N LYS A 45 4.90 -8.83 30.31
CA LYS A 45 4.37 -9.78 31.32
C LYS A 45 5.28 -9.93 32.56
N SER A 46 6.49 -9.38 32.52
CA SER A 46 7.46 -9.50 33.61
C SER A 46 7.03 -8.64 34.79
N GLU A 47 6.82 -9.24 35.96
CA GLU A 47 6.35 -8.53 37.18
C GLU A 47 7.33 -7.44 37.62
N ASP A 48 8.63 -7.66 37.44
CA ASP A 48 9.73 -6.74 37.72
C ASP A 48 9.76 -5.50 36.82
N LYS A 49 9.04 -5.51 35.69
CA LYS A 49 9.00 -4.41 34.71
C LYS A 49 7.63 -3.73 34.63
N LEU A 50 6.69 -4.14 35.48
CA LEU A 50 5.31 -3.70 35.43
C LEU A 50 5.00 -2.71 36.56
N ILE A 51 4.44 -1.56 36.22
CA ILE A 51 3.87 -0.62 37.19
C ILE A 51 2.49 -1.16 37.56
N THR A 52 2.40 -1.88 38.69
CA THR A 52 1.20 -2.64 39.09
C THR A 52 -0.02 -1.77 39.36
N GLN A 53 0.19 -0.51 39.71
CA GLN A 53 -0.80 0.51 40.02
C GLN A 53 -1.27 1.26 38.77
N MET A 54 -0.64 1.00 37.61
CA MET A 54 -1.05 1.53 36.32
C MET A 54 -1.99 0.54 35.61
N LYS A 55 -3.18 1.01 35.21
CA LYS A 55 -4.18 0.24 34.48
C LYS A 55 -4.69 1.00 33.27
N PHE A 56 -4.81 0.32 32.13
CA PHE A 56 -5.46 0.90 30.94
C PHE A 56 -6.97 0.66 31.01
N LYS A 57 -7.79 1.70 30.80
CA LYS A 57 -9.26 1.55 30.79
C LYS A 57 -9.74 0.65 29.64
N THR A 58 -9.03 0.65 28.51
CA THR A 58 -9.28 -0.23 27.37
C THR A 58 -7.97 -0.79 26.84
N LEU A 59 -7.95 -2.05 26.40
CA LEU A 59 -6.80 -2.67 25.72
C LEU A 59 -6.85 -2.50 24.19
N LYS A 60 -7.98 -2.03 23.68
CA LYS A 60 -8.19 -1.68 22.28
C LYS A 60 -8.67 -0.23 22.23
N THR A 61 -8.04 0.56 21.39
CA THR A 61 -8.35 1.98 21.26
C THR A 61 -8.35 2.38 19.78
N PRO A 62 -9.28 3.24 19.35
CA PRO A 62 -9.31 3.71 17.96
C PRO A 62 -8.05 4.52 17.63
N VAL A 63 -7.59 4.38 16.39
CA VAL A 63 -6.54 5.23 15.82
C VAL A 63 -7.21 6.43 15.14
N PHE A 64 -6.79 7.62 15.52
CA PHE A 64 -7.22 8.89 14.94
C PHE A 64 -6.17 9.37 13.94
N MET A 65 -6.61 9.96 12.83
CA MET A 65 -5.69 10.59 11.87
C MET A 65 -5.61 12.09 12.15
N VAL A 66 -4.44 12.58 12.52
CA VAL A 66 -4.25 13.99 12.86
C VAL A 66 -3.38 14.69 11.81
N PRO A 67 -3.77 15.89 11.34
CA PRO A 67 -2.94 16.66 10.42
C PRO A 67 -1.57 17.02 11.01
N SER A 68 -0.52 16.86 10.21
CA SER A 68 0.87 17.24 10.45
C SER A 68 1.43 17.95 9.22
N GLU A 69 2.59 18.60 9.34
CA GLU A 69 3.24 19.33 8.23
C GLU A 69 3.49 18.45 7.00
N GLU A 70 3.70 17.15 7.20
CA GLU A 70 4.03 16.19 6.13
C GLU A 70 2.83 15.33 5.70
N GLY A 71 1.63 15.55 6.25
CA GLY A 71 0.44 14.74 5.96
C GLY A 71 -0.35 14.36 7.20
N MET A 72 -1.07 13.24 7.15
CA MET A 72 -1.86 12.73 8.28
C MET A 72 -1.05 11.71 9.07
N ARG A 73 -0.87 11.96 10.37
CA ARG A 73 -0.18 11.06 11.29
C ARG A 73 -1.18 10.30 12.15
N PRO A 74 -1.06 8.96 12.25
CA PRO A 74 -1.88 8.16 13.15
C PRO A 74 -1.54 8.51 14.60
N LEU A 75 -2.58 8.74 15.39
CA LEU A 75 -2.54 9.10 16.79
C LEU A 75 -3.46 8.16 17.56
N VAL A 76 -2.99 7.70 18.70
CA VAL A 76 -3.79 6.92 19.63
C VAL A 76 -3.98 7.68 20.92
N ARG A 77 -5.21 7.67 21.45
CA ARG A 77 -5.52 8.16 22.78
C ARG A 77 -5.54 6.99 23.76
N LEU A 78 -4.63 7.01 24.73
CA LEU A 78 -4.56 6.04 25.82
C LEU A 78 -5.20 6.67 27.07
N LEU A 79 -6.12 5.94 27.70
CA LEU A 79 -6.72 6.30 28.97
C LEU A 79 -6.11 5.42 30.06
N VAL A 80 -5.30 6.04 30.91
CA VAL A 80 -4.47 5.36 31.91
C VAL A 80 -4.93 5.78 33.30
N GLU A 81 -5.35 4.82 34.11
CA GLU A 81 -5.61 5.00 35.53
C GLU A 81 -4.32 4.72 36.31
N PHE A 82 -3.94 5.65 37.19
CA PHE A 82 -2.78 5.48 38.06
C PHE A 82 -3.11 5.98 39.45
N ASN A 83 -3.05 5.07 40.42
CA ASN A 83 -3.40 5.33 41.81
C ASN A 83 -2.33 4.76 42.75
N GLU A 84 -1.25 5.52 42.92
CA GLU A 84 -0.17 5.22 43.85
C GLU A 84 0.16 6.48 44.66
N PRO A 85 -0.17 6.53 45.97
CA PRO A 85 0.03 7.72 46.80
C PRO A 85 1.50 8.13 46.88
N GLY A 86 1.80 9.42 46.70
CA GLY A 86 3.18 9.95 46.72
C GLY A 86 3.97 9.72 45.43
N TRP A 87 3.37 9.08 44.42
CA TRP A 87 4.00 8.85 43.11
C TRP A 87 3.38 9.73 42.03
N LYS A 88 4.20 10.08 41.03
CA LYS A 88 3.79 10.80 39.82
C LYS A 88 4.11 9.98 38.59
N LEU A 89 3.15 9.90 37.68
CA LEU A 89 3.31 9.24 36.38
C LEU A 89 3.85 10.24 35.34
N PHE A 90 4.75 9.77 34.50
CA PHE A 90 5.36 10.50 33.40
C PHE A 90 5.33 9.65 32.12
N VAL A 91 5.31 10.31 30.97
CA VAL A 91 5.53 9.71 29.64
C VAL A 91 6.70 10.44 29.00
N GLY A 92 7.83 9.75 28.85
CA GLY A 92 9.12 10.40 28.62
C GLY A 92 9.45 11.36 29.77
N ASN A 93 9.72 12.64 29.47
CA ASN A 93 10.03 13.68 30.47
C ASN A 93 8.83 14.57 30.86
N LYS A 94 7.59 14.17 30.51
CA LYS A 94 6.40 15.01 30.69
C LYS A 94 5.36 14.32 31.56
N VAL A 95 4.69 15.09 32.41
CA VAL A 95 3.49 14.63 33.14
C VAL A 95 2.33 14.53 32.13
N PRO A 96 1.66 13.37 32.01
CA PRO A 96 0.52 13.22 31.13
C PRO A 96 -0.67 14.05 31.62
N VAL A 97 -1.54 14.46 30.69
CA VAL A 97 -2.66 15.36 30.99
C VAL A 97 -3.71 14.61 31.81
N ARG A 98 -4.14 15.16 32.96
CA ARG A 98 -5.23 14.59 33.74
C ARG A 98 -6.56 14.75 33.01
N SER A 99 -7.42 13.73 33.10
CA SER A 99 -8.80 13.82 32.65
C SER A 99 -9.54 14.84 33.53
N THR A 100 -10.40 15.65 32.91
CA THR A 100 -11.21 16.66 33.61
C THR A 100 -12.23 16.07 34.57
N SER A 101 -12.62 14.80 34.37
CA SER A 101 -13.66 14.12 35.16
C SER A 101 -13.13 13.27 36.33
N ASP A 102 -11.88 12.80 36.28
CA ASP A 102 -11.30 11.93 37.31
C ASP A 102 -9.80 12.24 37.43
N PRO A 103 -9.34 12.72 38.61
CA PRO A 103 -7.94 13.11 38.81
C PRO A 103 -6.96 11.93 38.73
N ASN A 104 -7.44 10.69 38.82
CA ASN A 104 -6.62 9.47 38.73
C ASN A 104 -6.52 8.93 37.30
N ILE A 105 -7.29 9.49 36.35
CA ILE A 105 -7.23 9.12 34.94
C ILE A 105 -6.39 10.14 34.18
N TYR A 106 -5.40 9.63 33.47
CA TYR A 106 -4.51 10.39 32.60
C TYR A 106 -4.83 10.06 31.14
N THR A 107 -4.84 11.10 30.30
CA THR A 107 -4.92 10.98 28.85
C THR A 107 -3.52 11.13 28.25
N VAL A 108 -3.08 10.09 27.53
CA VAL A 108 -1.82 10.11 26.78
C VAL A 108 -2.13 10.06 25.29
N HIS A 109 -1.58 11.01 24.54
CA HIS A 109 -1.65 11.05 23.09
C HIS A 109 -0.33 10.55 22.52
N ALA A 110 -0.36 9.38 21.87
CA ALA A 110 0.82 8.74 21.30
C ALA A 110 0.71 8.67 19.78
N TYR A 111 1.68 9.25 19.08
CA TYR A 111 1.80 9.10 17.63
C TYR A 111 2.34 7.72 17.28
N LEU A 112 1.77 7.10 16.25
CA LEU A 112 2.23 5.80 15.76
C LEU A 112 3.21 6.00 14.60
N ASN A 113 4.51 5.92 14.90
CA ASN A 113 5.55 6.08 13.88
C ASN A 113 5.69 4.82 12.99
N SER A 114 5.16 3.68 13.44
CA SER A 114 5.20 2.41 12.72
C SER A 114 4.05 1.50 13.15
N ARG A 115 3.92 0.32 12.52
CA ARG A 115 2.94 -0.73 12.90
C ARG A 115 3.04 -1.14 14.37
N ILE A 116 4.23 -1.03 14.95
CA ILE A 116 4.51 -1.18 16.38
C ILE A 116 5.15 0.14 16.84
N SER A 117 4.57 0.76 17.85
CA SER A 117 5.14 1.96 18.47
C SER A 117 5.30 1.74 19.97
N GLU A 118 6.34 2.31 20.55
CA GLU A 118 6.65 2.14 21.97
C GLU A 118 6.31 3.41 22.74
N VAL A 119 5.67 3.25 23.89
CA VAL A 119 5.41 4.34 24.83
C VAL A 119 5.99 3.94 26.16
N THR A 120 6.93 4.74 26.66
CA THR A 120 7.58 4.49 27.95
C THR A 120 6.94 5.34 29.04
N PHE A 121 6.40 4.66 30.04
CA PHE A 121 5.84 5.24 31.26
C PHE A 121 6.88 5.19 32.37
N VAL A 122 6.96 6.26 33.15
CA VAL A 122 7.85 6.35 34.32
C VAL A 122 7.01 6.78 35.52
N ALA A 123 6.94 5.98 36.58
CA ALA A 123 6.42 6.40 37.86
C ALA A 123 7.58 6.82 38.76
N GLN A 124 7.51 7.99 39.40
CA GLN A 124 8.54 8.50 40.29
C GLN A 124 7.95 8.98 41.62
N ASN A 125 8.57 8.61 42.74
CA ASN A 125 8.19 9.08 44.08
C ASN A 125 8.92 10.37 44.50
N GLU A 126 8.63 10.86 45.70
CA GLU A 126 9.26 12.07 46.26
C GLU A 126 10.76 11.89 46.55
N ASP A 127 11.19 10.66 46.84
CA ASP A 127 12.59 10.29 47.11
C ASP A 127 13.44 10.11 45.84
N GLY A 128 12.82 10.16 44.66
CA GLY A 128 13.50 10.04 43.36
C GLY A 128 13.63 8.61 42.81
N GLU A 129 13.06 7.61 43.48
CA GLU A 129 12.94 6.25 42.95
C GLU A 129 12.06 6.22 41.71
N LYS A 130 12.43 5.40 40.72
CA LYS A 130 11.75 5.32 39.42
C LYS A 130 11.38 3.88 39.08
N LYS A 131 10.12 3.70 38.66
CA LYS A 131 9.63 2.48 38.01
C LYS A 131 9.35 2.80 36.54
N VAL A 132 9.89 1.99 35.63
CA VAL A 132 9.76 2.23 34.19
C VAL A 132 9.04 1.05 33.54
N GLU A 133 8.00 1.35 32.77
CA GLU A 133 7.27 0.35 31.99
C GLU A 133 7.17 0.79 30.51
N THR A 134 7.61 -0.08 29.60
CA THR A 134 7.41 0.12 28.16
C THR A 134 6.17 -0.62 27.69
N VAL A 135 5.26 0.11 27.06
CA VAL A 135 4.02 -0.40 26.49
C VAL A 135 4.09 -0.34 24.98
N TYR A 136 3.72 -1.44 24.33
CA TYR A 136 3.71 -1.54 22.88
C TYR A 136 2.31 -1.27 22.33
N LEU A 137 2.24 -0.36 21.38
CA LEU A 137 1.06 -0.01 20.61
C LEU A 137 1.13 -0.73 19.27
N PHE A 138 0.29 -1.75 19.08
CA PHE A 138 0.23 -2.52 17.86
C PHE A 138 -0.98 -2.13 17.02
N ALA A 139 -0.73 -1.49 15.89
CA ALA A 139 -1.75 -1.07 14.93
C ALA A 139 -1.25 -1.42 13.51
N PRO A 140 -1.42 -2.67 13.05
CA PRO A 140 -0.85 -3.14 11.79
C PRO A 140 -1.40 -2.41 10.55
N GLU A 141 -2.60 -1.85 10.69
CA GLU A 141 -3.31 -1.11 9.64
C GLU A 141 -2.97 0.38 9.65
N ALA A 142 -2.47 0.93 10.77
CA ALA A 142 -2.09 2.33 10.87
C ALA A 142 -0.75 2.56 10.16
N ARG A 143 -0.74 3.50 9.21
CA ARG A 143 0.47 4.02 8.55
C ARG A 143 0.40 5.53 8.52
N GLU A 144 1.54 6.21 8.49
CA GLU A 144 1.55 7.62 8.12
C GLU A 144 1.06 7.77 6.69
N TYR A 145 0.05 8.63 6.51
CA TYR A 145 -0.48 8.94 5.19
C TYR A 145 0.06 10.31 4.80
N LYS A 146 1.02 10.35 3.88
CA LYS A 146 1.16 11.55 3.07
C LYS A 146 -0.18 11.76 2.34
N ILE A 147 -0.65 13.00 2.24
CA ILE A 147 -1.72 13.34 1.29
C ILE A 147 -1.09 13.12 -0.09
N THR A 148 -1.13 11.88 -0.55
CA THR A 148 -0.50 11.48 -1.80
C THR A 148 -1.37 12.02 -2.92
N SER A 149 -0.72 12.72 -3.85
CA SER A 149 -1.33 13.06 -5.13
C SER A 149 -1.83 11.76 -5.78
N PRO A 150 -2.97 11.75 -6.49
CA PRO A 150 -3.38 10.59 -7.30
C PRO A 150 -2.24 10.12 -8.23
N PHE A 151 -1.38 11.04 -8.66
CA PHE A 151 -0.21 10.76 -9.50
C PHE A 151 0.91 9.97 -8.80
N ASP A 152 0.94 9.90 -7.46
CA ASP A 152 1.95 9.13 -6.70
C ASP A 152 1.73 7.60 -6.82
N SER A 153 0.60 7.20 -7.40
CA SER A 153 0.28 5.81 -7.69
C SER A 153 0.53 5.43 -9.15
N VAL A 154 1.05 6.37 -9.94
CA VAL A 154 1.48 6.14 -11.31
C VAL A 154 2.90 5.58 -11.30
N ALA A 155 3.13 4.47 -12.00
CA ALA A 155 4.46 3.98 -12.32
C ALA A 155 4.67 4.00 -13.83
N PHE A 156 5.93 4.15 -14.21
CA PHE A 156 6.38 3.91 -15.57
C PHE A 156 7.00 2.52 -15.65
N SER A 157 6.71 1.80 -16.71
CA SER A 157 7.31 0.50 -16.98
C SER A 157 8.21 0.54 -18.21
N LEU A 158 9.33 -0.17 -18.11
CA LEU A 158 10.17 -0.56 -19.23
C LEU A 158 10.28 -2.07 -19.18
N GLY A 159 10.12 -2.74 -20.32
CA GLY A 159 10.15 -4.19 -20.29
C GLY A 159 10.49 -4.87 -21.59
N TYR A 160 10.63 -6.19 -21.48
CA TYR A 160 10.77 -7.12 -22.59
C TYR A 160 9.47 -7.90 -22.72
N GLY A 161 8.93 -8.00 -23.93
CA GLY A 161 7.71 -8.69 -24.29
C GLY A 161 7.99 -9.88 -25.19
N ASN A 162 7.39 -11.05 -24.96
CA ASN A 162 7.20 -12.03 -26.03
C ASN A 162 5.73 -12.05 -26.43
N ILE A 163 5.46 -12.03 -27.74
CA ILE A 163 4.12 -12.00 -28.32
C ILE A 163 4.00 -13.17 -29.28
N ILE A 164 3.07 -14.07 -29.01
CA ILE A 164 2.65 -15.11 -29.95
C ILE A 164 1.24 -14.75 -30.40
N TYR A 165 1.02 -14.70 -31.71
CA TYR A 165 -0.24 -14.35 -32.34
C TYR A 165 -0.52 -15.35 -33.46
N GLU A 166 -1.52 -16.19 -33.30
CA GLU A 166 -1.98 -17.09 -34.36
C GLU A 166 -3.20 -16.49 -35.05
N GLN A 167 -3.22 -16.41 -36.38
CA GLN A 167 -4.38 -15.97 -37.15
C GLN A 167 -4.73 -17.00 -38.22
N THR A 168 -6.00 -17.41 -38.22
CA THR A 168 -6.51 -18.34 -39.24
C THR A 168 -6.25 -17.78 -40.63
N SER A 169 -5.69 -18.61 -41.51
CA SER A 169 -5.24 -18.29 -42.89
C SER A 169 -3.94 -17.50 -43.03
N TYR A 170 -3.37 -16.96 -41.95
CA TYR A 170 -2.10 -16.20 -41.99
C TYR A 170 -0.95 -16.87 -41.21
N GLY A 171 -1.26 -17.82 -40.34
CA GLY A 171 -0.27 -18.59 -39.57
C GLY A 171 0.06 -17.97 -38.23
N ILE A 172 1.22 -18.33 -37.68
CA ILE A 172 1.69 -17.89 -36.36
C ILE A 172 2.72 -16.78 -36.53
N PHE A 173 2.47 -15.64 -35.89
CA PHE A 173 3.45 -14.59 -35.65
C PHE A 173 4.05 -14.76 -34.25
N ASN A 174 5.36 -14.74 -34.16
CA ASN A 174 6.10 -14.72 -32.90
C ASN A 174 7.02 -13.50 -32.89
N GLY A 175 6.94 -12.67 -31.86
CA GLY A 175 7.66 -11.40 -31.79
C GLY A 175 8.22 -11.13 -30.40
N LYS A 176 9.51 -10.80 -30.34
CA LYS A 176 10.16 -10.30 -29.13
C LYS A 176 10.33 -8.78 -29.21
N ASN A 177 9.80 -8.12 -28.20
CA ASN A 177 9.54 -6.69 -28.19
C ASN A 177 10.17 -6.02 -26.98
N LEU A 178 10.55 -4.76 -27.13
CA LEU A 178 10.76 -3.86 -26.01
C LEU A 178 9.48 -3.04 -25.81
N LEU A 179 9.03 -3.01 -24.57
CA LEU A 179 7.79 -2.40 -24.14
C LEU A 179 8.08 -1.17 -23.28
N ILE A 180 7.31 -0.12 -23.47
CA ILE A 180 7.19 0.98 -22.51
C ILE A 180 5.74 1.09 -22.08
N GLY A 181 5.52 1.51 -20.83
CA GLY A 181 4.18 1.62 -20.32
C GLY A 181 4.03 2.59 -19.16
N VAL A 182 2.77 2.82 -18.84
CA VAL A 182 2.35 3.59 -17.69
C VAL A 182 1.23 2.82 -17.00
N ASN A 183 1.36 2.64 -15.70
CA ASN A 183 0.33 2.00 -14.91
C ASN A 183 -0.07 2.89 -13.73
N TYR A 184 -1.31 2.76 -13.33
CA TYR A 184 -1.88 3.39 -12.15
C TYR A 184 -2.57 2.31 -11.34
N LEU A 185 -2.15 2.14 -10.09
CA LEU A 185 -2.81 1.26 -9.14
C LEU A 185 -3.26 2.08 -7.95
N SER A 186 -4.57 2.23 -7.77
CA SER A 186 -5.13 3.10 -6.73
C SER A 186 -4.55 2.81 -5.35
N PRO A 187 -4.29 3.85 -4.52
CA PRO A 187 -3.73 3.68 -3.20
C PRO A 187 -4.58 2.76 -2.32
N GLU A 188 -3.89 1.99 -1.47
CA GLU A 188 -4.50 1.10 -0.50
C GLU A 188 -5.14 1.87 0.68
N LYS A 189 -6.31 2.47 0.50
CA LYS A 189 -7.00 3.27 1.54
C LYS A 189 -7.88 2.43 2.47
N GLY A 190 -7.30 1.49 3.23
CA GLY A 190 -8.02 0.65 4.21
C GLY A 190 -9.12 -0.29 3.66
N ASN A 191 -9.62 0.00 2.46
CA ASN A 191 -10.59 -0.77 1.71
C ASN A 191 -9.87 -1.92 0.98
N LYS A 192 -10.60 -3.02 0.79
CA LYS A 192 -10.15 -4.16 -0.02
C LYS A 192 -10.28 -3.87 -1.51
N TRP A 193 -11.13 -2.93 -1.89
CA TRP A 193 -11.34 -2.54 -3.28
C TRP A 193 -10.38 -1.43 -3.73
N GLY A 194 -10.02 -1.47 -5.01
CA GLY A 194 -9.28 -0.43 -5.70
C GLY A 194 -9.51 -0.50 -7.21
N ILE A 195 -8.85 0.36 -7.96
CA ILE A 195 -8.84 0.37 -9.43
C ILE A 195 -7.42 0.27 -9.95
N LEU A 196 -7.26 -0.36 -11.11
CA LEU A 196 -6.03 -0.44 -11.88
C LEU A 196 -6.31 0.05 -13.30
N ALA A 197 -5.41 0.87 -13.82
CA ALA A 197 -5.30 1.19 -15.23
C ALA A 197 -3.86 0.88 -15.67
N ASP A 198 -3.66 0.08 -16.69
CA ASP A 198 -2.35 -0.25 -17.26
C ASP A 198 -2.40 0.03 -18.76
N PHE A 199 -1.31 0.60 -19.29
CA PHE A 199 -1.14 0.82 -20.72
C PHE A 199 0.31 0.52 -21.08
N GLN A 200 0.50 -0.32 -22.08
CA GLN A 200 1.81 -0.71 -22.60
C GLN A 200 1.81 -0.68 -24.11
N ILE A 201 2.94 -0.29 -24.69
CA ILE A 201 3.16 -0.29 -26.14
C ILE A 201 4.55 -0.82 -26.45
N SER A 202 4.66 -1.67 -27.47
CA SER A 202 5.94 -2.06 -28.04
C SER A 202 6.49 -0.90 -28.86
N PHE A 203 7.67 -0.41 -28.48
CA PHE A 203 8.34 0.62 -29.26
C PHE A 203 9.37 0.03 -30.23
N PHE A 204 9.76 -1.23 -30.05
CA PHE A 204 10.75 -1.90 -30.90
C PHE A 204 10.58 -3.42 -30.91
N THR A 205 10.47 -4.03 -32.09
CA THR A 205 10.58 -5.48 -32.30
C THR A 205 11.99 -5.79 -32.76
N PHE A 206 12.76 -6.60 -32.02
CA PHE A 206 14.13 -6.98 -32.42
C PHE A 206 14.24 -8.39 -32.98
N GLN A 207 13.26 -9.24 -32.74
CA GLN A 207 13.16 -10.56 -33.36
C GLN A 207 11.70 -10.84 -33.69
N SER A 208 11.43 -11.27 -34.91
CA SER A 208 10.11 -11.68 -35.35
C SER A 208 10.18 -12.89 -36.28
N GLU A 209 9.12 -13.68 -36.26
CA GLU A 209 8.86 -14.77 -37.19
C GLU A 209 7.39 -14.64 -37.64
N PRO A 210 7.10 -14.41 -38.93
CA PRO A 210 8.03 -14.28 -40.06
C PRO A 210 9.05 -13.13 -39.93
N GLU A 211 10.25 -13.32 -40.48
CA GLU A 211 11.35 -12.35 -40.39
C GLU A 211 10.99 -10.98 -41.03
N TYR A 212 11.63 -9.91 -40.55
CA TYR A 212 11.50 -8.52 -41.05
C TYR A 212 10.17 -7.81 -40.77
N LEU A 213 9.28 -8.42 -39.99
CA LEU A 213 8.05 -7.78 -39.53
C LEU A 213 8.31 -7.01 -38.23
N ASN A 214 7.88 -5.76 -38.16
CA ASN A 214 8.00 -4.92 -36.96
C ASN A 214 6.63 -4.36 -36.55
N PRO A 215 5.68 -5.22 -36.14
CA PRO A 215 4.38 -4.75 -35.71
C PRO A 215 4.49 -3.98 -34.40
N GLN A 216 3.70 -2.93 -34.27
CA GLN A 216 3.53 -2.21 -33.01
C GLN A 216 2.30 -2.77 -32.31
N VAL A 217 2.51 -3.41 -31.17
CA VAL A 217 1.46 -3.90 -30.29
C VAL A 217 1.26 -2.91 -29.15
N TYR A 218 0.00 -2.60 -28.86
CA TYR A 218 -0.37 -1.93 -27.63
C TYR A 218 -1.39 -2.78 -26.87
N GLU A 219 -1.34 -2.66 -25.55
CA GLU A 219 -2.27 -3.29 -24.63
C GLU A 219 -2.71 -2.25 -23.61
N ALA A 220 -3.99 -2.24 -23.28
CA ALA A 220 -4.50 -1.45 -22.16
C ALA A 220 -5.49 -2.26 -21.34
N ASP A 221 -5.42 -2.10 -20.02
CA ASP A 221 -6.28 -2.79 -19.08
C ASP A 221 -6.92 -1.77 -18.12
N ALA A 222 -8.22 -1.89 -17.89
CA ALA A 222 -8.96 -1.11 -16.91
C ALA A 222 -9.73 -2.07 -16.01
N GLN A 223 -9.30 -2.20 -14.75
CA GLN A 223 -9.75 -3.27 -13.86
C GLN A 223 -10.13 -2.76 -12.47
N LEU A 224 -11.16 -3.37 -11.89
CA LEU A 224 -11.41 -3.33 -10.45
C LEU A 224 -10.49 -4.35 -9.78
N THR A 225 -9.91 -3.96 -8.65
CA THR A 225 -9.00 -4.81 -7.88
C THR A 225 -9.60 -5.11 -6.51
N TYR A 226 -9.45 -6.35 -6.06
CA TYR A 226 -9.86 -6.81 -4.74
C TYR A 226 -8.68 -7.47 -4.04
N LYS A 227 -8.31 -6.94 -2.87
CA LYS A 227 -7.23 -7.51 -2.05
C LYS A 227 -7.65 -8.84 -1.46
N VAL A 228 -6.84 -9.86 -1.72
CA VAL A 228 -7.00 -11.20 -1.18
C VAL A 228 -5.73 -11.59 -0.42
N LYS A 229 -5.90 -12.31 0.69
CA LYS A 229 -4.78 -12.83 1.48
C LYS A 229 -4.51 -14.28 1.06
N LEU A 230 -3.78 -14.47 -0.03
CA LEU A 230 -3.36 -15.82 -0.47
C LEU A 230 -2.21 -16.38 0.36
N PHE A 231 -1.36 -15.50 0.88
CA PHE A 231 -0.20 -15.87 1.68
C PHE A 231 -0.29 -15.32 3.10
N SER A 232 0.23 -16.08 4.06
CA SER A 232 0.24 -15.69 5.48
C SER A 232 1.21 -14.54 5.78
N SER A 233 2.27 -14.41 4.99
CA SER A 233 3.33 -13.42 5.20
C SER A 233 2.85 -12.00 4.87
N PRO A 234 3.13 -11.00 5.74
CA PRO A 234 2.74 -9.61 5.53
C PRO A 234 3.58 -8.90 4.45
N LEU A 235 4.61 -9.57 3.92
CA LEU A 235 5.43 -9.09 2.80
C LEU A 235 4.79 -9.42 1.45
N TRP A 236 3.84 -10.35 1.41
CA TRP A 236 3.09 -10.67 0.21
C TRP A 236 1.79 -9.90 0.14
N ARG A 237 1.45 -9.41 -1.05
CA ARG A 237 0.15 -8.79 -1.36
C ARG A 237 -0.40 -9.41 -2.61
N SER A 238 -1.62 -9.94 -2.52
CA SER A 238 -2.30 -10.54 -3.66
C SER A 238 -3.59 -9.79 -3.97
N ARG A 239 -3.93 -9.70 -5.25
CA ARG A 239 -5.12 -9.02 -5.76
C ARG A 239 -5.77 -9.86 -6.84
N LEU A 240 -7.07 -10.07 -6.71
CA LEU A 240 -7.92 -10.50 -7.81
C LEU A 240 -8.34 -9.25 -8.56
N MET A 241 -8.35 -9.31 -9.88
CA MET A 241 -8.65 -8.17 -10.73
C MET A 241 -9.60 -8.60 -11.83
N ALA A 242 -10.58 -7.77 -12.12
CA ALA A 242 -11.59 -8.04 -13.14
C ALA A 242 -11.94 -6.73 -13.85
N GLY A 243 -12.07 -6.76 -15.16
CA GLY A 243 -12.40 -5.56 -15.93
C GLY A 243 -12.35 -5.77 -17.42
N VAL A 244 -11.88 -4.76 -18.14
CA VAL A 244 -11.81 -4.75 -19.60
C VAL A 244 -10.35 -4.68 -20.03
N SER A 245 -9.99 -5.50 -20.99
CA SER A 245 -8.71 -5.45 -21.68
C SER A 245 -8.94 -5.00 -23.12
N THR A 246 -7.99 -4.24 -23.67
CA THR A 246 -7.92 -3.92 -25.09
C THR A 246 -6.52 -4.22 -25.62
N VAL A 247 -6.45 -4.71 -26.85
CA VAL A 247 -5.20 -5.01 -27.54
C VAL A 247 -5.34 -4.65 -29.01
N GLY A 248 -4.26 -4.15 -29.59
CA GLY A 248 -4.17 -3.95 -31.03
C GLY A 248 -2.74 -4.13 -31.51
N MET A 249 -2.62 -4.58 -32.75
CA MET A 249 -1.37 -4.84 -33.43
C MET A 249 -1.39 -4.18 -34.81
N TYR A 250 -0.55 -3.17 -34.98
CA TYR A 250 -0.37 -2.45 -36.25
C TYR A 250 0.87 -2.96 -36.97
N SER A 251 0.70 -3.63 -38.10
CA SER A 251 1.80 -3.95 -39.02
C SER A 251 1.84 -2.92 -40.14
N HIS A 252 3.00 -2.28 -40.36
CA HIS A 252 3.17 -1.34 -41.47
C HIS A 252 3.50 -2.14 -42.73
N GLY A 253 2.47 -2.48 -43.52
CA GLY A 253 2.65 -3.11 -44.83
C GLY A 253 2.64 -4.63 -44.85
N ALA A 254 2.14 -5.29 -43.79
CA ALA A 254 1.92 -6.73 -43.80
C ALA A 254 0.42 -7.06 -43.72
N ASP A 255 0.02 -8.18 -44.32
CA ASP A 255 -1.40 -8.57 -44.43
C ASP A 255 -2.00 -9.09 -43.11
N PHE A 256 -1.23 -9.08 -42.02
CA PHE A 256 -1.63 -9.56 -40.71
C PHE A 256 -1.73 -8.41 -39.69
N GLY A 257 -2.65 -8.54 -38.74
CA GLY A 257 -2.88 -7.52 -37.72
C GLY A 257 -4.35 -7.40 -37.34
N PHE A 258 -4.59 -6.69 -36.24
CA PHE A 258 -5.93 -6.44 -35.75
C PHE A 258 -5.95 -5.12 -34.99
N SER A 259 -7.03 -4.37 -35.13
CA SER A 259 -7.21 -3.10 -34.46
C SER A 259 -8.26 -3.21 -33.37
N ASN A 260 -7.94 -2.71 -32.17
CA ASN A 260 -8.90 -2.44 -31.11
C ASN A 260 -9.80 -3.63 -30.73
N LEU A 261 -9.20 -4.78 -30.45
CA LEU A 261 -9.93 -5.87 -29.83
C LEU A 261 -10.15 -5.55 -28.37
N TYR A 262 -11.39 -5.67 -27.90
CA TYR A 262 -11.76 -5.40 -26.51
C TYR A 262 -12.57 -6.55 -25.95
N GLY A 263 -12.46 -6.76 -24.64
CA GLY A 263 -13.30 -7.74 -23.98
C GLY A 263 -12.96 -7.91 -22.50
N PRO A 264 -13.71 -8.80 -21.82
CA PRO A 264 -13.57 -8.98 -20.39
C PRO A 264 -12.21 -9.62 -20.04
N SER A 265 -11.64 -9.20 -18.93
CA SER A 265 -10.41 -9.76 -18.38
C SER A 265 -10.55 -10.11 -16.91
N LEU A 266 -9.86 -11.20 -16.53
CA LEU A 266 -9.71 -11.68 -15.16
C LEU A 266 -8.23 -11.89 -14.90
N SER A 267 -7.74 -11.37 -13.77
CA SER A 267 -6.32 -11.42 -13.45
C SER A 267 -6.07 -11.71 -11.98
N LEU A 268 -4.92 -12.32 -11.70
CA LEU A 268 -4.37 -12.50 -10.38
C LEU A 268 -2.97 -11.91 -10.34
N ARG A 269 -2.76 -10.92 -9.47
CA ARG A 269 -1.44 -10.36 -9.22
C ARG A 269 -0.99 -10.67 -7.80
N SER A 270 0.24 -11.14 -7.65
CA SER A 270 0.91 -11.26 -6.36
C SER A 270 2.22 -10.48 -6.36
N GLU A 271 2.50 -9.78 -5.27
CA GLU A 271 3.66 -8.93 -5.11
C GLU A 271 4.34 -9.20 -3.77
N TYR A 272 5.64 -9.49 -3.80
CA TYR A 272 6.49 -9.71 -2.64
C TYR A 272 7.39 -8.49 -2.41
N TYR A 273 7.24 -7.86 -1.24
CA TYR A 273 8.03 -6.71 -0.82
C TYR A 273 9.29 -7.19 -0.07
N GLN A 274 10.44 -7.19 -0.74
CA GLN A 274 11.72 -7.46 -0.08
C GLN A 274 12.18 -6.27 0.77
N SER A 275 11.90 -5.04 0.33
CA SER A 275 12.21 -3.82 1.08
C SER A 275 11.17 -2.72 0.84
N ARG A 276 11.36 -1.54 1.45
CA ARG A 276 10.54 -0.36 1.16
C ARG A 276 10.68 0.12 -0.29
N ASN A 277 11.84 -0.10 -0.90
CA ASN A 277 12.18 0.44 -2.21
C ASN A 277 12.13 -0.61 -3.32
N PHE A 278 11.83 -1.86 -2.98
CA PHE A 278 12.04 -2.97 -3.90
C PHE A 278 11.04 -4.09 -3.67
N SER A 279 10.38 -4.53 -4.74
CA SER A 279 9.47 -5.68 -4.72
C SER A 279 9.56 -6.49 -6.01
N TYR A 280 9.17 -7.74 -5.94
CA TYR A 280 8.92 -8.59 -7.10
C TYR A 280 7.42 -8.76 -7.26
N SER A 281 6.90 -8.71 -8.48
CA SER A 281 5.51 -9.08 -8.75
C SER A 281 5.41 -10.09 -9.86
N PHE A 282 4.31 -10.82 -9.81
CA PHE A 282 3.87 -11.74 -10.84
C PHE A 282 2.39 -11.51 -11.07
N GLU A 283 2.00 -11.37 -12.32
CA GLU A 283 0.62 -11.21 -12.73
C GLU A 283 0.27 -12.26 -13.79
N PHE A 284 -0.87 -12.92 -13.60
CA PHE A 284 -1.49 -13.78 -14.58
C PHE A 284 -2.81 -13.17 -15.01
N THR A 285 -3.03 -13.04 -16.31
CA THR A 285 -4.24 -12.44 -16.89
C THR A 285 -4.80 -13.36 -17.95
N TYR A 286 -6.11 -13.58 -17.88
CA TYR A 286 -6.91 -14.18 -18.93
C TYR A 286 -7.86 -13.12 -19.49
N ALA A 287 -7.92 -13.00 -20.80
CA ALA A 287 -8.87 -12.12 -21.48
C ALA A 287 -9.52 -12.86 -22.63
N THR A 288 -10.81 -12.60 -22.84
CA THR A 288 -11.48 -12.93 -24.10
C THR A 288 -11.73 -11.63 -24.84
N TYR A 289 -11.62 -11.67 -26.17
CA TYR A 289 -11.89 -10.54 -27.03
C TYR A 289 -12.92 -10.96 -28.05
N ASP A 290 -13.95 -10.13 -28.19
CA ASP A 290 -15.02 -10.42 -29.13
C ASP A 290 -14.81 -9.59 -30.40
N LYS A 291 -14.95 -10.23 -31.56
CA LYS A 291 -15.23 -9.52 -32.81
C LYS A 291 -16.74 -9.57 -33.02
N ILE A 292 -17.29 -8.51 -33.60
CA ILE A 292 -18.71 -8.41 -34.02
C ILE A 292 -19.18 -9.64 -34.85
N SER A 293 -18.28 -10.50 -35.33
CA SER A 293 -18.51 -11.82 -35.90
C SER A 293 -18.14 -12.95 -34.92
N LEU A 294 -19.13 -13.63 -34.32
CA LEU A 294 -19.24 -15.01 -33.74
C LEU A 294 -18.00 -15.88 -33.34
N THR A 295 -16.77 -15.38 -33.31
CA THR A 295 -15.55 -16.09 -32.95
C THR A 295 -14.87 -15.34 -31.80
N GLU A 296 -14.70 -16.02 -30.67
CA GLU A 296 -14.02 -15.48 -29.49
C GLU A 296 -12.51 -15.63 -29.61
N ASP A 297 -11.80 -14.51 -29.61
CA ASP A 297 -10.34 -14.49 -29.48
C ASP A 297 -9.96 -14.59 -28.00
N ARG A 298 -8.84 -15.26 -27.67
CA ARG A 298 -8.43 -15.48 -26.27
C ARG A 298 -6.98 -15.10 -26.06
N ALA A 299 -6.69 -14.56 -24.89
CA ALA A 299 -5.32 -14.25 -24.49
C ALA A 299 -4.99 -14.69 -23.08
N PHE A 300 -3.75 -15.14 -22.94
CA PHE A 300 -3.12 -15.49 -21.68
C PHE A 300 -1.86 -14.65 -21.52
N LYS A 301 -1.79 -13.86 -20.46
CA LYS A 301 -0.64 -13.00 -20.17
C LYS A 301 -0.02 -13.38 -18.84
N VAL A 302 1.29 -13.37 -18.81
CA VAL A 302 2.12 -13.63 -17.64
C VAL A 302 3.16 -12.52 -17.53
N LYS A 303 3.08 -11.69 -16.50
CA LYS A 303 3.97 -10.51 -16.31
C LYS A 303 4.77 -10.60 -15.00
N PRO A 304 5.92 -11.30 -14.97
CA PRO A 304 6.91 -11.10 -13.91
C PRO A 304 7.53 -9.70 -13.98
N ALA A 305 7.71 -9.04 -12.84
CA ALA A 305 8.27 -7.70 -12.77
C ALA A 305 9.10 -7.48 -11.50
N ILE A 306 10.11 -6.62 -11.63
CA ILE A 306 10.90 -6.07 -10.54
C ILE A 306 10.50 -4.60 -10.40
N ASN A 307 9.98 -4.22 -9.25
CA ASN A 307 9.50 -2.86 -9.02
C ASN A 307 10.47 -2.11 -8.10
N PHE A 308 10.82 -0.89 -8.50
CA PHE A 308 11.64 0.03 -7.74
C PHE A 308 10.80 1.23 -7.31
N ASN A 309 10.73 1.47 -6.00
CA ASN A 309 10.16 2.72 -5.48
C ASN A 309 11.30 3.72 -5.33
N LEU A 310 11.31 4.76 -6.16
CA LEU A 310 12.27 5.85 -6.04
C LEU A 310 11.85 6.76 -4.86
N SER A 311 12.84 7.30 -4.14
CA SER A 311 12.59 8.32 -3.13
C SER A 311 11.87 9.51 -3.79
N ASN A 312 10.71 9.92 -3.23
CA ASN A 312 9.71 10.84 -3.80
C ASN A 312 8.56 10.20 -4.59
N LEU A 313 8.07 9.04 -4.14
CA LEU A 313 6.77 8.44 -4.50
C LEU A 313 6.60 8.02 -5.96
N ARG A 314 7.57 8.28 -6.83
CA ARG A 314 7.57 7.77 -8.20
C ARG A 314 8.03 6.32 -8.20
N LYS A 315 7.23 5.46 -8.82
CA LYS A 315 7.58 4.06 -9.03
C LYS A 315 8.08 3.87 -10.44
N MET A 316 9.12 3.05 -10.58
CA MET A 316 9.60 2.57 -11.86
C MET A 316 9.58 1.05 -11.80
N ASN A 317 8.93 0.42 -12.77
CA ASN A 317 8.85 -1.03 -12.87
C ASN A 317 9.74 -1.46 -14.04
N LEU A 318 10.60 -2.44 -13.79
CA LEU A 318 11.29 -3.18 -14.84
C LEU A 318 10.54 -4.49 -15.02
N GLU A 319 9.94 -4.69 -16.19
CA GLU A 319 8.96 -5.75 -16.42
C GLU A 319 9.46 -6.74 -17.48
N LEU A 320 9.26 -8.03 -17.24
CA LEU A 320 9.40 -9.06 -18.26
C LEU A 320 7.97 -9.56 -18.54
N ALA A 321 7.37 -9.12 -19.62
CA ALA A 321 6.05 -9.53 -20.03
C ALA A 321 6.13 -10.71 -21.01
N TYR A 322 5.32 -11.73 -20.78
CA TYR A 322 5.04 -12.79 -21.73
C TYR A 322 3.54 -12.73 -22.04
N SER A 323 3.19 -12.50 -23.31
CA SER A 323 1.81 -12.40 -23.77
C SER A 323 1.61 -13.44 -24.87
N ASN A 324 0.78 -14.44 -24.61
CA ASN A 324 0.35 -15.39 -25.64
C ASN A 324 -1.08 -15.05 -26.02
N HIS A 325 -1.28 -14.64 -27.27
CA HIS A 325 -2.58 -14.35 -27.82
C HIS A 325 -2.90 -15.42 -28.87
N THR A 326 -3.90 -16.24 -28.62
CA THR A 326 -4.30 -17.31 -29.54
C THR A 326 -5.65 -16.96 -30.14
N PHE A 327 -5.70 -16.82 -31.47
CA PHE A 327 -6.92 -16.51 -32.21
C PHE A 327 -7.30 -17.76 -32.96
N VAL A 328 -8.39 -18.39 -32.51
CA VAL A 328 -8.90 -19.59 -33.16
C VAL A 328 -10.22 -19.23 -33.80
N SER A 329 -10.21 -19.04 -35.12
CA SER A 329 -11.45 -19.04 -35.90
C SER A 329 -11.79 -20.50 -36.22
N GLY A 330 -12.73 -21.08 -35.48
CA GLY A 330 -13.22 -22.45 -35.71
C GLY A 330 -13.23 -23.34 -34.47
N PHE A 331 -14.04 -24.41 -34.52
CA PHE A 331 -14.33 -25.34 -33.43
C PHE A 331 -13.20 -26.38 -33.17
N GLU A 332 -11.93 -26.02 -33.34
CA GLU A 332 -10.82 -26.94 -33.05
C GLU A 332 -10.21 -26.71 -31.67
N GLU A 333 -9.95 -27.82 -30.96
CA GLU A 333 -9.46 -27.85 -29.59
C GLU A 333 -8.11 -27.12 -29.46
N VAL A 334 -8.11 -26.03 -28.70
CA VAL A 334 -6.87 -25.37 -28.26
C VAL A 334 -6.16 -26.31 -27.28
N VAL A 335 -5.08 -26.92 -27.75
CA VAL A 335 -4.14 -27.64 -26.89
C VAL A 335 -3.42 -26.62 -26.02
N LEU A 336 -3.75 -26.63 -24.73
CA LEU A 336 -3.06 -25.91 -23.68
C LEU A 336 -1.63 -26.48 -23.50
N GLU A 337 -0.67 -26.05 -24.32
CA GLU A 337 0.76 -26.11 -23.95
C GLU A 337 1.08 -25.03 -22.90
N LEU A 338 0.36 -25.08 -21.79
CA LEU A 338 0.60 -24.26 -20.60
C LEU A 338 1.35 -25.16 -19.62
N LEU A 339 2.68 -25.21 -19.74
CA LEU A 339 3.67 -25.54 -18.68
C LEU A 339 5.12 -25.74 -19.19
N GLY A 340 5.50 -25.20 -20.35
CA GLY A 340 6.89 -25.12 -20.79
C GLY A 340 7.67 -23.95 -20.18
N LEU A 341 7.59 -23.72 -18.86
CA LEU A 341 8.46 -22.76 -18.16
C LEU A 341 9.88 -23.35 -18.05
N ASN A 342 10.60 -23.39 -19.16
CA ASN A 342 12.05 -23.49 -19.13
C ASN A 342 12.57 -22.08 -18.81
N LEU A 343 12.47 -21.69 -17.53
CA LEU A 343 13.19 -20.53 -17.01
C LEU A 343 14.67 -20.84 -17.12
N GLY A 344 15.25 -20.51 -18.28
CA GLY A 344 16.69 -20.44 -18.52
C GLY A 344 17.33 -19.32 -17.70
N LEU A 345 17.20 -19.40 -16.38
CA LEU A 345 18.02 -18.70 -15.41
C LEU A 345 19.08 -19.69 -14.94
N SER A 346 20.09 -19.94 -15.78
CA SER A 346 21.38 -20.38 -15.29
C SER A 346 22.02 -19.20 -14.56
N PHE A 347 22.16 -19.30 -13.25
CA PHE A 347 23.06 -18.45 -12.46
C PHE A 347 24.52 -18.76 -12.78
#